data_AF-A0A1S8WTG7-F1
#
_entry.id   AF-A0A1S8WTG7-F1
#
_cell.length_a   1.000
_cell.length_b   1.000
_cell.length_c   1.000
_cell.angle_alpha   90.00
_cell.angle_beta   90.00
_cell.angle_gamma   90.00
#
_symmetry.space_group_name_H-M   'P 1'
#
loop_
_entity.id
_entity.type
_entity.pdbx_description
1 polymer ?
#
loop_
_entity_poly.entity_id
_entity_poly.type
_entity_poly.pdbx_seq_one_letter_code
_entity_poly.pdbx_strand_id
1 'polypeptide(L)'
;MKRTGHLFNTLKVVRLLRLWRVLRKLDQYLKYVATILLIMILCFILLAHWLACVWYMVGMHDLQSHVYHGWILHLMNETLGERNWTDKAEVDNQLPPQSMLYMTSLYFTLSLITSIGFGNVAANTTVEKIVSIMFMIIGGE
;
A
#
# COMPACT_ATOMS: atom_id res chain seq x y z
N MET A 1 -63.64 -11.79 -16.16
CA MET A 1 -62.66 -11.40 -15.12
C MET A 1 -61.18 -11.63 -15.53
N LYS A 2 -60.81 -11.47 -16.81
CA LYS A 2 -59.41 -11.65 -17.30
C LYS A 2 -58.68 -10.35 -17.66
N ARG A 3 -59.35 -9.20 -17.64
CA ARG A 3 -58.84 -7.91 -18.15
C ARG A 3 -58.07 -7.07 -17.11
N THR A 4 -58.31 -7.30 -15.82
CA THR A 4 -57.72 -6.54 -14.70
C THR A 4 -56.29 -6.96 -14.34
N GLY A 5 -55.91 -8.23 -14.55
CA GLY A 5 -54.54 -8.71 -14.28
C GLY A 5 -53.46 -8.15 -15.23
N HIS A 6 -53.84 -7.80 -16.46
CA HIS A 6 -52.91 -7.26 -17.47
C HIS A 6 -52.51 -5.79 -17.18
N LEU A 7 -53.42 -5.02 -16.57
CA LEU A 7 -53.20 -3.63 -16.13
C LEU A 7 -52.25 -3.53 -14.93
N PHE A 8 -52.35 -4.48 -13.99
CA PHE A 8 -51.42 -4.56 -12.86
C PHE A 8 -49.98 -4.89 -13.32
N ASN A 9 -49.84 -5.74 -14.33
CA ASN A 9 -48.54 -6.13 -14.87
C ASN A 9 -47.89 -4.99 -15.67
N THR A 10 -48.66 -4.24 -16.47
CA THR A 10 -48.16 -3.06 -17.21
C THR A 10 -47.76 -1.91 -16.30
N LEU A 11 -48.45 -1.68 -15.17
CA LEU A 11 -48.01 -0.71 -14.15
C LEU A 11 -46.65 -1.09 -13.54
N LYS A 12 -46.39 -2.39 -13.36
CA LYS A 12 -45.11 -2.94 -12.87
C LYS A 12 -43.97 -2.67 -13.87
N VAL A 13 -44.24 -2.83 -15.17
CA VAL A 13 -43.31 -2.50 -16.27
C VAL A 13 -43.03 -1.00 -16.36
N VAL A 14 -44.04 -0.13 -16.16
CA VAL A 14 -43.83 1.33 -16.13
C VAL A 14 -42.97 1.76 -14.94
N ARG A 15 -43.12 1.13 -13.76
CA ARG A 15 -42.23 1.35 -12.62
C ARG A 15 -40.80 0.89 -12.91
N LEU A 16 -40.63 -0.28 -13.52
CA LEU A 16 -39.33 -0.80 -13.96
C LEU A 16 -38.65 0.11 -15.01
N LEU A 17 -39.41 0.69 -15.94
CA LEU A 17 -38.88 1.66 -16.92
C LEU A 17 -38.45 2.98 -16.27
N ARG A 18 -39.11 3.42 -15.19
CA ARG A 18 -38.66 4.57 -14.38
C ARG A 18 -37.37 4.22 -13.63
N LEU A 19 -37.31 3.06 -13.00
CA LEU A 19 -36.09 2.51 -12.37
C LEU A 19 -34.95 2.38 -13.38
N TRP A 20 -35.22 1.97 -14.62
CA TRP A 20 -34.22 1.89 -15.68
C TRP A 20 -33.67 3.26 -16.11
N ARG A 21 -34.48 4.33 -16.09
CA ARG A 21 -33.96 5.70 -16.27
C ARG A 21 -33.05 6.13 -15.11
N VAL A 22 -33.41 5.77 -13.88
CA VAL A 22 -32.59 6.04 -12.68
C VAL A 22 -31.30 5.22 -12.71
N LEU A 23 -31.35 3.95 -13.12
CA LEU A 23 -30.19 3.08 -13.30
C LEU A 23 -29.25 3.57 -14.40
N ARG A 24 -29.76 4.17 -15.48
CA ARG A 24 -28.90 4.80 -16.51
C ARG A 24 -28.21 6.07 -16.02
N LYS A 25 -28.88 6.85 -15.16
CA LYS A 25 -28.23 7.96 -14.45
C LYS A 25 -27.19 7.44 -13.46
N LEU A 26 -27.51 6.39 -12.71
CA LEU A 26 -26.60 5.70 -11.80
C LEU A 26 -25.38 5.13 -12.54
N ASP A 27 -25.55 4.51 -13.71
CA ASP A 27 -24.45 3.99 -14.53
C ASP A 27 -23.47 5.10 -14.94
N GLN A 28 -23.98 6.29 -15.26
CA GLN A 28 -23.15 7.45 -15.51
C GLN A 28 -22.43 7.95 -14.24
N TYR A 29 -23.11 7.97 -13.08
CA TYR A 29 -22.45 8.25 -11.80
C TYR A 29 -21.39 7.19 -11.44
N LEU A 30 -21.68 5.91 -11.66
CA LEU A 30 -20.76 4.79 -11.42
C LEU A 30 -19.52 4.90 -12.31
N LYS A 31 -19.64 5.37 -13.56
CA LYS A 31 -18.49 5.65 -14.42
C LYS A 31 -17.61 6.76 -13.84
N TYR A 32 -18.19 7.87 -13.42
CA TYR A 32 -17.41 8.95 -12.78
C TYR A 32 -16.75 8.48 -11.48
N VAL A 33 -17.48 7.75 -10.63
CA VAL A 33 -16.95 7.18 -9.39
C VAL A 33 -15.83 6.18 -9.69
N ALA A 34 -15.99 5.29 -10.67
CA ALA A 34 -14.96 4.33 -11.06
C ALA A 34 -13.68 5.03 -11.58
N THR A 35 -13.81 6.09 -12.38
CA THR A 35 -12.67 6.87 -12.84
C THR A 35 -11.95 7.56 -11.69
N ILE A 36 -12.68 8.18 -10.76
CA ILE A 36 -12.10 8.83 -9.58
C ILE A 36 -11.40 7.79 -8.70
N LEU A 37 -12.04 6.65 -8.44
CA LEU A 37 -11.44 5.54 -7.68
C LEU A 37 -10.16 5.03 -8.33
N LEU A 38 -10.15 4.85 -9.66
CA LEU A 38 -8.96 4.42 -10.37
C LEU A 38 -7.81 5.44 -10.25
N ILE A 39 -8.10 6.73 -10.41
CA ILE A 39 -7.09 7.79 -10.23
C ILE A 39 -6.57 7.77 -8.79
N MET A 40 -7.46 7.63 -7.79
CA MET A 40 -7.08 7.57 -6.39
C MET A 40 -6.19 6.36 -6.08
N ILE A 41 -6.49 5.19 -6.64
CA ILE A 41 -5.65 3.99 -6.52
C ILE A 41 -4.28 4.22 -7.16
N LEU A 42 -4.21 4.83 -8.34
CA LEU A 42 -2.94 5.13 -9.00
C LEU A 42 -2.11 6.14 -8.21
N CYS A 43 -2.74 7.18 -7.67
CA CYS A 43 -2.07 8.14 -6.78
C CYS A 43 -1.54 7.45 -5.51
N PHE A 44 -2.32 6.54 -4.92
CA PHE A 44 -1.91 5.77 -3.75
C PHE A 44 -0.71 4.86 -4.06
N ILE A 45 -0.72 4.15 -5.20
CA ILE A 45 0.41 3.32 -5.64
C ILE A 45 1.66 4.16 -5.86
N LEU A 46 1.53 5.33 -6.49
CA LEU A 46 2.65 6.25 -6.72
C LEU A 46 3.25 6.75 -5.40
N LEU A 47 2.39 7.15 -4.46
CA LEU A 47 2.81 7.59 -3.13
C LEU A 47 3.51 6.46 -2.36
N ALA A 48 2.96 5.24 -2.38
CA ALA A 48 3.60 4.08 -1.78
C ALA A 48 4.98 3.79 -2.39
N HIS A 49 5.12 3.87 -3.71
CA HIS A 49 6.41 3.71 -4.39
C HIS A 49 7.43 4.78 -3.96
N TRP A 50 7.03 6.05 -3.89
CA TRP A 50 7.91 7.13 -3.45
C TRP A 50 8.40 6.92 -2.02
N LEU A 51 7.49 6.60 -1.09
CA LEU A 51 7.85 6.36 0.30
C LEU A 51 8.72 5.10 0.43
N ALA A 52 8.44 4.03 -0.34
CA ALA A 52 9.28 2.83 -0.37
C ALA A 52 10.71 3.13 -0.85
N CYS A 53 10.86 3.98 -1.88
CA CYS A 53 12.16 4.42 -2.36
C CYS A 53 12.91 5.24 -1.30
N VAL A 54 12.22 6.12 -0.57
CA VAL A 54 12.81 6.86 0.55
C VAL A 54 13.28 5.89 1.65
N TRP A 55 12.46 4.91 2.02
CA TRP A 55 12.82 3.90 3.02
C TRP A 55 14.04 3.05 2.62
N TYR A 56 14.08 2.62 1.36
CA TYR A 56 15.21 1.92 0.79
C TYR A 56 16.49 2.76 0.82
N MET A 57 16.41 4.04 0.42
CA MET A 57 17.58 4.94 0.46
C MET A 57 18.11 5.13 1.88
N VAL A 58 17.22 5.25 2.89
CA VAL A 58 17.62 5.37 4.30
C VAL A 58 18.37 4.12 4.76
N GLY A 59 17.86 2.93 4.45
CA GLY A 59 18.54 1.67 4.80
C GLY A 59 19.93 1.55 4.16
N MET A 60 20.04 1.92 2.88
CA MET A 60 21.33 1.93 2.17
C MET A 60 22.30 2.96 2.75
N HIS A 61 21.82 4.13 3.15
CA HIS A 61 22.62 5.15 3.81
C HIS A 61 23.14 4.70 5.18
N ASP A 62 22.30 4.02 5.97
CA ASP A 62 22.70 3.47 7.27
C ASP A 62 23.78 2.39 7.10
N LEU A 63 23.68 1.56 6.07
CA LEU A 63 24.71 0.58 5.71
C LEU A 63 26.04 1.25 5.33
N GLN A 64 26.00 2.33 4.53
CA GLN A 64 27.19 3.08 4.16
C GLN A 64 27.86 3.77 5.36
N SER A 65 27.06 4.20 6.33
CA SER A 65 27.48 4.87 7.56
C SER A 65 27.99 3.91 8.64
N HIS A 66 28.11 2.60 8.33
CA HIS A 66 28.53 1.55 9.26
C HIS A 66 27.60 1.44 10.50
N VAL A 67 26.31 1.70 10.29
CA VAL A 67 25.28 1.57 11.33
C VAL A 67 24.77 0.13 11.32
N TYR A 68 25.38 -0.71 12.17
CA TYR A 68 25.10 -2.15 12.19
C TYR A 68 23.82 -2.58 12.93
N HIS A 69 22.82 -1.71 13.00
CA HIS A 69 21.53 -1.98 13.64
C HIS A 69 20.34 -1.45 12.84
N GLY A 70 20.52 -1.13 11.55
CA GLY A 70 19.43 -0.71 10.67
C GLY A 70 18.50 -1.86 10.27
N TRP A 71 17.35 -1.52 9.68
CA TRP A 71 16.31 -2.49 9.29
C TRP A 71 16.79 -3.55 8.29
N ILE A 72 17.72 -3.19 7.38
CA ILE A 72 18.29 -4.14 6.39
C ILE A 72 19.08 -5.24 7.10
N LEU A 73 19.89 -4.89 8.10
CA LEU A 73 20.65 -5.88 8.85
C LEU A 73 19.75 -6.76 9.69
N HIS A 74 18.67 -6.20 10.26
CA HIS A 74 17.67 -7.00 10.97
C HIS A 74 17.05 -8.05 10.04
N LEU A 75 16.66 -7.66 8.82
CA LEU A 75 16.17 -8.58 7.79
C LEU A 75 17.21 -9.64 7.40
N MET A 76 18.48 -9.28 7.29
CA MET A 76 19.58 -10.22 7.03
C MET A 76 19.72 -11.22 8.17
N ASN A 77 19.62 -10.76 9.42
CA ASN A 77 19.68 -11.61 10.62
C ASN A 77 18.55 -12.65 10.64
N GLU A 78 17.35 -12.25 10.23
CA GLU A 78 16.19 -13.15 10.14
C GLU A 78 16.34 -14.19 9.01
N THR A 79 16.99 -13.83 7.90
CA THR A 79 17.10 -14.70 6.72
C THR A 79 18.33 -15.61 6.72
N LEU A 80 19.47 -15.14 7.24
CA LEU A 80 20.77 -15.82 7.23
C LEU A 80 21.19 -16.35 8.61
N GLY A 81 20.42 -16.04 9.65
CA GLY A 81 20.71 -16.32 11.05
C GLY A 81 21.51 -15.20 11.73
N GLU A 82 21.55 -15.23 13.06
CA GLU A 82 22.22 -14.21 13.85
C GLU A 82 23.74 -14.17 13.56
N ARG A 83 24.25 -13.04 13.06
CA ARG A 83 25.68 -12.83 12.80
C ARG A 83 26.14 -11.48 13.32
N ASN A 84 27.42 -11.44 13.69
CA ASN A 84 28.09 -10.17 14.00
C ASN A 84 28.54 -9.51 12.71
N TRP A 85 27.71 -8.60 12.22
CA TRP A 85 28.02 -7.77 11.06
C TRP A 85 29.05 -6.71 11.46
N THR A 86 30.35 -7.04 11.34
CA THR A 86 31.45 -6.11 11.60
C THR A 86 32.23 -5.78 10.34
N ASP A 87 32.30 -6.71 9.39
CA ASP A 87 33.01 -6.52 8.13
C ASP A 87 32.05 -6.06 7.03
N LYS A 88 32.33 -4.88 6.45
CA LYS A 88 31.54 -4.31 5.35
C LYS A 88 31.59 -5.19 4.10
N ALA A 89 32.73 -5.84 3.83
CA ALA A 89 32.86 -6.72 2.67
C ALA A 89 31.97 -7.96 2.80
N GLU A 90 31.80 -8.47 4.01
CA GLU A 90 30.90 -9.60 4.25
C GLU A 90 29.43 -9.19 4.09
N VAL A 91 29.04 -8.02 4.61
CA VAL A 91 27.68 -7.50 4.45
C VAL A 91 27.37 -7.30 2.98
N ASP A 92 28.27 -6.69 2.20
CA ASP A 92 28.03 -6.40 0.78
C ASP A 92 27.85 -7.68 -0.06
N ASN A 93 28.61 -8.73 0.25
CA ASN A 93 28.48 -10.03 -0.41
C ASN A 93 27.22 -10.81 -0.02
N GLN A 94 26.67 -10.57 1.18
CA GLN A 94 25.51 -11.29 1.71
C GLN A 94 24.21 -10.46 1.64
N LEU A 95 24.25 -9.27 1.04
CA LEU A 95 23.10 -8.41 0.87
C LEU A 95 21.97 -9.15 0.13
N PRO A 96 20.72 -9.06 0.64
CA PRO A 96 19.57 -9.61 -0.07
C PRO A 96 19.45 -8.97 -1.47
N PRO A 97 18.85 -9.69 -2.44
CA PRO A 97 18.66 -9.14 -3.77
C PRO A 97 17.84 -7.84 -3.70
N GLN A 98 18.17 -6.89 -4.57
CA GLN A 98 17.53 -5.56 -4.60
C GLN A 98 15.99 -5.66 -4.70
N SER A 99 15.47 -6.66 -5.41
CA SER A 99 14.04 -6.92 -5.50
C SER A 99 13.42 -7.24 -4.14
N MET A 100 14.09 -8.01 -3.29
CA MET A 100 13.63 -8.32 -1.93
C MET A 100 13.65 -7.07 -1.06
N LEU A 101 14.74 -6.29 -1.08
CA LEU A 101 14.83 -5.04 -0.33
C LEU A 101 13.74 -4.04 -0.73
N TYR A 102 13.47 -3.92 -2.02
CA TYR A 102 12.40 -3.07 -2.54
C TYR A 102 11.02 -3.57 -2.10
N MET A 103 10.74 -4.87 -2.22
CA MET A 103 9.46 -5.45 -1.80
C MET A 103 9.23 -5.31 -0.29
N THR A 104 10.28 -5.51 0.52
CA THR A 104 10.21 -5.30 1.97
C THR A 104 9.97 -3.83 2.31
N SER A 105 10.62 -2.90 1.60
CA SER A 105 10.39 -1.46 1.78
C SER A 105 8.97 -1.05 1.40
N LEU A 106 8.45 -1.57 0.29
CA LEU A 106 7.07 -1.34 -0.14
C LEU A 106 6.07 -1.94 0.86
N TYR A 107 6.33 -3.15 1.35
CA TYR A 107 5.52 -3.79 2.37
C TYR A 107 5.46 -2.97 3.66
N PHE A 108 6.62 -2.51 4.16
CA PHE A 108 6.70 -1.69 5.36
C PHE A 108 5.94 -0.37 5.19
N THR A 109 6.19 0.36 4.10
CA THR A 109 5.51 1.64 3.83
C THR A 109 4.01 1.48 3.64
N LEU A 110 3.54 0.47 2.89
CA LEU A 110 2.13 0.17 2.79
C LEU A 110 1.51 -0.16 4.16
N SER A 111 2.20 -0.92 5.01
CA SER A 111 1.71 -1.26 6.35
C SER A 111 1.56 -0.04 7.26
N LEU A 112 2.42 0.98 7.09
CA LEU A 112 2.35 2.25 7.82
C LEU A 112 1.25 3.15 7.28
N ILE A 113 1.16 3.32 5.96
CA ILE A 113 0.18 4.22 5.34
C ILE A 113 -1.25 3.67 5.53
N THR A 114 -1.43 2.35 5.48
CA THR A 114 -2.72 1.71 5.74
C THR A 114 -3.04 1.58 7.23
N SER A 115 -2.16 2.06 8.12
CA SER A 115 -2.29 2.00 9.57
C SER A 115 -2.49 0.58 10.14
N ILE A 116 -2.02 -0.46 9.42
CA ILE A 116 -2.07 -1.85 9.89
C ILE A 116 -0.90 -2.14 10.85
N GLY A 117 0.31 -1.74 10.47
CA GLY A 117 1.51 -1.81 11.31
C GLY A 117 1.84 -3.21 11.87
N PHE A 118 2.17 -4.18 11.01
CA PHE A 118 2.46 -5.57 11.43
C PHE A 118 3.69 -5.73 12.33
N GLY A 119 4.67 -4.82 12.25
CA GLY A 119 5.83 -4.78 13.15
C GLY A 119 6.95 -5.79 12.85
N ASN A 120 6.90 -6.51 11.74
CA ASN A 120 7.99 -7.38 11.25
C ASN A 120 9.20 -6.58 10.72
N VAL A 121 8.97 -5.38 10.18
CA VAL A 121 10.02 -4.42 9.84
C VAL A 121 9.79 -3.22 10.74
N ALA A 122 10.83 -2.82 11.46
CA ALA A 122 10.76 -1.73 12.43
C ALA A 122 11.95 -0.80 12.29
N ALA A 123 11.72 0.46 12.64
CA ALA A 123 12.75 1.47 12.74
C ALA A 123 13.58 1.28 14.00
N ASN A 124 14.86 1.01 13.80
CA ASN A 124 15.83 0.81 14.87
C ASN A 124 16.67 2.07 15.09
N THR A 125 17.05 2.75 14.00
CA THR A 125 17.88 3.97 14.05
C THR A 125 17.02 5.22 14.29
N THR A 126 17.64 6.29 14.81
CA THR A 126 16.94 7.57 15.01
C THR A 126 16.40 8.14 13.71
N VAL A 127 17.15 8.00 12.61
CA VAL A 127 16.74 8.46 11.28
C VAL A 127 15.55 7.64 10.76
N GLU A 128 15.64 6.31 10.85
CA GLU A 128 14.53 5.41 10.51
C GLU A 128 13.26 5.75 11.31
N LYS A 129 13.40 6.09 12.60
CA LYS A 129 12.25 6.43 13.46
C LYS A 129 11.59 7.73 13.02
N ILE A 130 12.38 8.77 12.70
CA ILE A 130 11.85 10.04 12.19
C ILE A 130 11.09 9.82 10.87
N VAL A 131 11.67 9.05 9.95
CA VAL A 131 11.04 8.72 8.65
C VAL A 131 9.75 7.93 8.86
N SER A 132 9.74 6.97 9.77
CA SER A 132 8.54 6.18 10.10
C SER A 132 7.42 7.04 10.67
N ILE A 133 7.73 8.00 11.55
CA ILE A 133 6.75 8.96 12.08
C ILE A 133 6.16 9.80 10.94
N MET A 134 6.99 10.28 10.01
CA MET A 134 6.51 11.04 8.86
C MET A 134 5.56 10.22 7.98
N PHE A 135 5.84 8.93 7.76
CA PHE A 135 4.97 8.03 7.01
C PHE A 135 3.64 7.78 7.73
N MET A 136 3.66 7.64 9.05
CA MET A 136 2.44 7.51 9.86
C MET A 136 1.57 8.76 9.81
N ILE A 137 2.17 9.96 9.81
CA ILE A 137 1.41 11.22 9.66
C ILE A 137 0.76 11.31 8.27
N ILE A 138 1.46 10.87 7.22
CA ILE A 138 0.93 10.88 5.84
C ILE A 138 -0.23 9.88 5.68
N GLY A 139 -0.17 8.73 6.34
CA GLY A 139 -1.21 7.70 6.29
C GLY A 139 -2.32 7.80 7.33
N GLY A 140 -2.14 8.66 8.35
CA GLY A 140 -3.03 8.80 9.50
C GLY A 140 -4.21 9.75 9.30
N GLU A 141 -4.53 10.10 8.06
CA GLU A 141 -5.69 10.92 7.67
C GLU A 141 -6.71 10.10 6.85
#